data_AF-A0A969HXX7-F1
#
_entry.id   AF-A0A969HXX7-F1
#
_cell.length_a   1.000
_cell.length_b   1.000
_cell.length_c   1.000
_cell.angle_alpha   90.00
_cell.angle_beta   90.00
_cell.angle_gamma   90.00
#
_symmetry.space_group_name_H-M   'P 1'
#
loop_
_entity.id
_entity.type
_entity.pdbx_description
1 polymer ?
#
loop_
_entity_poly.entity_id
_entity_poly.type
_entity_poly.pdbx_seq_one_letter_code
_entity_poly.pdbx_strand_id
1 'polypeptide(L)'
;MPFISIIMLLMLGAIWGASFPFIKLSLESFDPATIVAFRLAGASVVLYLVMRWQRHRLPRGWRVWRDMLVVGNVGMVLPFLLITWGELHISSSLAAIIVATTPLFTLLLAFVWLRSESLG
;
A
#
# COMPACT_ATOMS: atom_id res chain seq x y z
N MET A 1 26.36 4.42 -2.47
CA MET A 1 26.32 5.00 -3.83
C MET A 1 24.95 5.68 -4.03
N PRO A 2 24.81 6.97 -3.69
CA PRO A 2 23.52 7.68 -3.61
C PRO A 2 22.76 7.72 -4.96
N PHE A 3 23.47 7.62 -6.08
CA PHE A 3 22.88 7.62 -7.42
C PHE A 3 21.94 6.44 -7.68
N ILE A 4 22.30 5.23 -7.22
CA ILE A 4 21.47 4.03 -7.37
C ILE A 4 20.16 4.20 -6.58
N SER A 5 20.26 4.74 -5.36
CA SER A 5 19.08 5.00 -4.51
C SER A 5 18.11 5.99 -5.15
N ILE A 6 18.61 7.06 -5.79
CA ILE A 6 17.76 8.04 -6.49
C ILE A 6 17.05 7.38 -7.68
N ILE A 7 17.75 6.57 -8.48
CA ILE A 7 17.14 5.84 -9.59
C ILE A 7 16.05 4.90 -9.08
N MET A 8 16.32 4.13 -8.02
CA MET A 8 15.33 3.24 -7.42
C MET A 8 14.11 4.01 -6.91
N LEU A 9 14.32 5.19 -6.31
CA LEU A 9 13.22 6.05 -5.83
C LEU A 9 12.37 6.59 -6.97
N LEU A 10 13.00 7.04 -8.07
CA LEU A 10 12.29 7.50 -9.27
C LEU A 10 11.51 6.37 -9.93
N MET A 11 12.11 5.17 -10.06
CA MET A 11 11.42 4.00 -10.58
C MET A 11 10.25 3.59 -9.70
N LEU A 12 10.45 3.53 -8.38
CA LEU A 12 9.40 3.22 -7.43
C LEU A 12 8.25 4.23 -7.52
N GLY A 13 8.57 5.53 -7.54
CA GLY A 13 7.61 6.61 -7.70
C GLY A 13 6.84 6.53 -9.02
N ALA A 14 7.51 6.20 -10.12
CA ALA A 14 6.87 5.99 -11.41
C ALA A 14 5.93 4.79 -11.41
N ILE A 15 6.35 3.65 -10.84
CA ILE A 15 5.54 2.43 -10.74
C ILE A 15 4.29 2.68 -9.89
N TRP A 16 4.45 3.32 -8.72
CA TRP A 16 3.33 3.65 -7.85
C TRP A 16 2.41 4.70 -8.46
N GLY A 17 2.97 5.77 -9.02
CA GLY A 17 2.23 6.87 -9.64
C GLY A 17 1.42 6.43 -10.86
N ALA A 18 1.97 5.52 -11.67
CA ALA A 18 1.26 4.95 -12.82
C ALA A 18 0.02 4.14 -12.41
N SER A 19 -0.05 3.64 -11.17
CA SER A 19 -1.20 2.86 -10.71
C SER A 19 -2.49 3.66 -10.59
N PHE A 20 -2.45 4.96 -10.31
CA PHE A 20 -3.65 5.78 -10.07
C PHE A 20 -4.51 5.95 -11.35
N PRO A 21 -3.94 6.30 -12.53
CA PRO A 21 -4.69 6.27 -13.78
C PRO A 21 -5.41 4.95 -14.07
N PHE A 22 -4.78 3.80 -13.79
CA PHE A 22 -5.41 2.49 -13.97
C PHE A 22 -6.57 2.25 -12.99
N ILE A 23 -6.48 2.76 -11.76
CA ILE A 23 -7.58 2.70 -10.79
C ILE A 23 -8.76 3.53 -11.33
N LYS A 24 -8.52 4.78 -11.75
CA LYS A 24 -9.55 5.65 -12.34
C LYS A 24 -10.22 5.01 -13.55
N LEU A 25 -9.45 4.39 -14.45
CA LEU A 25 -9.98 3.68 -15.60
C LEU A 25 -10.82 2.47 -15.18
N SER A 26 -10.39 1.72 -14.17
CA SER A 26 -11.13 0.54 -13.68
C SER A 26 -12.46 0.94 -13.01
N LEU A 27 -12.54 2.13 -12.43
CA LEU A 27 -13.77 2.67 -11.82
C LEU A 27 -14.88 2.95 -12.84
N GLU A 28 -14.58 2.98 -14.14
CA GLU A 28 -15.62 3.08 -15.18
C GLU A 28 -16.46 1.80 -15.29
N SER A 29 -15.94 0.65 -14.85
CA SER A 29 -16.59 -0.66 -15.00
C SER A 29 -16.81 -1.40 -13.68
N PHE A 30 -16.11 -1.03 -12.60
CA PHE A 30 -16.11 -1.76 -11.34
C PHE A 30 -16.22 -0.84 -10.13
N ASP A 31 -16.92 -1.31 -9.10
CA ASP A 31 -16.96 -0.62 -7.81
C ASP A 31 -15.59 -0.64 -7.10
N PRO A 32 -15.30 0.35 -6.23
CA PRO A 32 -14.05 0.45 -5.49
C PRO A 32 -13.64 -0.84 -4.77
N ALA A 33 -14.61 -1.51 -4.13
CA ALA A 33 -14.36 -2.75 -3.39
C ALA A 33 -13.86 -3.88 -4.29
N THR A 34 -14.42 -4.00 -5.50
CA THR A 34 -14.04 -5.01 -6.48
C THR A 34 -12.62 -4.79 -6.99
N ILE A 35 -12.26 -3.54 -7.29
CA ILE A 35 -10.90 -3.17 -7.72
C ILE A 35 -9.88 -3.53 -6.63
N VAL A 36 -10.15 -3.15 -5.38
CA VAL A 36 -9.26 -3.46 -4.26
C VAL A 36 -9.19 -4.96 -3.99
N ALA A 37 -10.30 -5.68 -4.10
CA ALA A 37 -10.33 -7.14 -3.95
C ALA A 37 -9.42 -7.83 -4.98
N PHE A 38 -9.52 -7.46 -6.27
CA PHE A 38 -8.63 -8.00 -7.31
C PHE A 38 -7.17 -7.64 -7.07
N ARG A 39 -6.88 -6.39 -6.68
CA ARG A 39 -5.53 -5.92 -6.38
C ARG A 39 -4.89 -6.73 -5.24
N LEU A 40 -5.61 -6.91 -4.14
CA LEU A 40 -5.12 -7.63 -2.97
C LEU A 40 -5.08 -9.15 -3.20
N ALA A 41 -6.03 -9.70 -3.96
CA ALA A 41 -5.97 -11.09 -4.38
C ALA A 41 -4.71 -11.36 -5.22
N GLY A 42 -4.43 -10.53 -6.22
CA GLY A 42 -3.20 -10.63 -7.03
C GLY A 42 -1.94 -10.52 -6.17
N ALA A 43 -1.87 -9.54 -5.27
CA ALA A 43 -0.75 -9.39 -4.34
C ALA A 43 -0.58 -10.63 -3.43
N SER A 44 -1.69 -11.19 -2.93
CA SER A 44 -1.66 -12.38 -2.07
C SER A 44 -1.16 -13.62 -2.81
N VAL A 45 -1.54 -13.80 -4.09
CA VAL A 45 -1.07 -14.90 -4.94
C VAL A 45 0.43 -14.77 -5.17
N VAL A 46 0.91 -13.58 -5.56
CA VAL A 46 2.34 -13.33 -5.76
C VAL A 46 3.13 -13.58 -4.49
N LEU A 47 2.67 -13.04 -3.36
CA LEU A 47 3.31 -13.24 -2.05
C LEU A 47 3.35 -14.73 -1.66
N TYR A 48 2.26 -15.46 -1.89
CA TYR A 48 2.20 -16.90 -1.65
C TYR A 48 3.20 -17.66 -2.51
N LEU A 49 3.28 -17.36 -3.81
CA LEU A 49 4.23 -18.00 -4.72
C LEU A 49 5.69 -17.72 -4.30
N VAL A 50 6.01 -16.48 -3.95
CA VAL A 50 7.34 -16.11 -3.44
C VAL A 50 7.67 -16.85 -2.14
N MET A 51 6.72 -16.92 -1.20
CA MET A 51 6.88 -17.67 0.05
C MET A 51 7.17 -19.15 -0.22
N ARG A 52 6.44 -19.78 -1.17
CA ARG A 52 6.66 -21.17 -1.56
C ARG A 52 8.01 -21.38 -2.22
N TRP A 53 8.43 -20.45 -3.08
CA TRP A 53 9.74 -20.49 -3.74
C TRP A 53 10.90 -20.41 -2.73
N GLN A 54 10.78 -19.55 -1.72
CA GLN A 54 11.73 -19.42 -0.61
C GLN A 54 11.60 -20.54 0.44
N ARG A 55 10.71 -21.52 0.22
CA ARG A 55 10.44 -22.66 1.12
C ARG A 55 9.99 -22.24 2.53
N HIS A 56 9.44 -21.04 2.67
CA HIS A 56 8.80 -20.61 3.92
C HIS A 56 7.49 -21.38 4.15
N ARG A 57 7.16 -21.58 5.42
CA ARG A 57 5.92 -22.23 5.85
C ARG A 57 4.92 -21.16 6.28
N LEU A 58 3.63 -21.41 6.03
CA LEU A 58 2.58 -20.55 6.58
C LEU A 58 2.65 -20.54 8.11
N PRO A 59 2.39 -19.39 8.74
CA PRO A 59 2.35 -19.29 10.18
C PRO A 59 1.31 -20.26 10.75
N ARG A 60 1.67 -20.89 11.86
CA ARG A 60 0.83 -21.85 12.57
C ARG A 60 0.22 -21.15 13.80
N GLY A 61 -1.09 -21.27 13.96
CA GLY A 61 -1.82 -20.79 15.14
C GLY A 61 -2.72 -19.59 14.88
N TRP A 62 -3.93 -19.66 15.44
CA TRP A 62 -4.99 -18.67 15.26
C TRP A 62 -4.58 -17.23 15.60
N ARG A 63 -3.76 -17.04 16.63
CA ARG A 63 -3.32 -15.70 17.07
C ARG A 63 -2.59 -14.94 15.96
N VAL A 64 -1.65 -15.60 15.28
CA VAL A 64 -0.89 -14.97 14.17
C VAL A 64 -1.80 -14.64 13.01
N TRP A 65 -2.74 -15.52 12.67
CA TRP A 65 -3.73 -15.25 11.61
C TRP A 65 -4.64 -14.08 11.96
N ARG A 66 -5.10 -13.98 13.21
CA ARG A 66 -5.89 -12.84 13.68
C ARG A 66 -5.10 -11.54 13.55
N ASP A 67 -3.85 -11.51 14.02
CA ASP A 67 -3.03 -10.31 13.97
C ASP A 67 -2.72 -9.90 12.52
N MET A 68 -2.46 -10.88 11.63
CA MET A 68 -2.32 -10.66 10.19
C MET A 68 -3.61 -10.12 9.55
N LEU A 69 -4.78 -10.59 9.95
CA LEU A 69 -6.05 -10.06 9.47
C LEU A 69 -6.24 -8.61 9.92
N VAL A 70 -5.95 -8.28 11.18
CA VAL A 70 -6.05 -6.91 11.67
C VAL A 70 -5.11 -5.98 10.91
N VAL A 71 -3.82 -6.35 10.84
CA VAL A 71 -2.80 -5.54 10.15
C VAL A 71 -3.07 -5.45 8.65
N GLY A 72 -3.50 -6.53 8.00
CA GLY A 72 -3.84 -6.53 6.58
C GLY A 72 -5.06 -5.66 6.26
N ASN A 73 -6.09 -5.70 7.12
CA ASN A 73 -7.27 -4.86 6.92
C ASN A 73 -6.96 -3.38 7.15
N VAL A 74 -6.27 -3.05 8.24
CA VAL A 74 -5.95 -1.66 8.58
C VAL A 74 -4.87 -1.08 7.67
N GLY A 75 -3.86 -1.86 7.33
CA GLY A 75 -2.69 -1.42 6.57
C GLY A 75 -2.84 -1.50 5.05
N MET A 76 -3.75 -2.35 4.55
CA MET A 76 -3.95 -2.52 3.10
C MET A 76 -5.40 -2.27 2.70
N VAL A 77 -6.36 -3.06 3.22
CA VAL A 77 -7.75 -3.00 2.73
C VAL A 77 -8.36 -1.60 2.89
N LEU A 78 -8.35 -1.08 4.12
CA LEU A 78 -8.94 0.21 4.44
C LEU A 78 -8.31 1.38 3.65
N PRO A 79 -6.98 1.58 3.64
CA PRO A 79 -6.39 2.69 2.91
C PRO A 79 -6.60 2.56 1.40
N PHE A 80 -6.47 1.37 0.81
CA PHE A 80 -6.70 1.21 -0.63
C PHE A 80 -8.16 1.42 -1.01
N LEU A 81 -9.12 1.02 -0.17
CA LEU A 81 -10.54 1.35 -0.38
C LEU A 81 -10.78 2.86 -0.33
N LEU A 82 -10.24 3.55 0.67
CA LEU A 82 -10.39 4.99 0.82
C LEU A 82 -9.76 5.76 -0.35
N ILE A 83 -8.59 5.34 -0.82
CA ILE A 83 -7.93 5.94 -2.00
C ILE A 83 -8.79 5.72 -3.25
N THR A 84 -9.21 4.48 -3.50
CA THR A 84 -10.01 4.12 -4.68
C THR A 84 -11.38 4.82 -4.66
N TRP A 85 -12.00 4.94 -3.50
CA TRP A 85 -13.24 5.70 -3.32
C TRP A 85 -13.02 7.21 -3.49
N GLY A 86 -11.91 7.74 -2.99
CA GLY A 86 -11.52 9.13 -3.20
C GLY A 86 -11.38 9.44 -4.69
N GLU A 87 -10.76 8.53 -5.45
CA GLU A 87 -10.64 8.64 -6.91
C GLU A 87 -11.97 8.69 -7.66
N LEU A 88 -13.13 8.38 -7.07
CA LEU A 88 -14.42 8.69 -7.71
C LEU A 88 -14.66 10.21 -7.82
N HIS A 89 -14.16 10.98 -6.84
CA HIS A 89 -14.46 12.40 -6.67
C HIS A 89 -13.33 13.31 -7.14
N ILE A 90 -12.10 12.80 -7.23
CA ILE A 90 -10.92 13.57 -7.64
C ILE A 90 -10.25 12.96 -8.88
N SER A 91 -9.33 13.70 -9.49
CA SER A 91 -8.49 13.20 -10.57
C SER A 91 -7.38 12.29 -10.02
N SER A 92 -6.91 11.35 -10.85
CA SER A 92 -5.80 10.45 -10.51
C SER A 92 -4.51 11.21 -10.19
N SER A 93 -4.24 12.32 -10.87
CA SER A 93 -3.09 13.19 -10.58
C SER A 93 -3.18 13.81 -9.19
N LEU A 94 -4.38 14.27 -8.78
CA LEU A 94 -4.58 14.86 -7.46
C LEU A 94 -4.49 13.78 -6.37
N ALA A 95 -5.06 12.60 -6.61
CA ALA A 95 -4.94 11.45 -5.71
C ALA A 95 -3.47 11.07 -5.49
N ALA A 96 -2.67 10.99 -6.57
CA ALA A 96 -1.24 10.70 -6.49
C ALA A 96 -0.47 11.75 -5.68
N ILE A 97 -0.77 13.05 -5.86
CA ILE A 97 -0.16 14.14 -5.08
C ILE A 97 -0.50 14.00 -3.59
N ILE A 98 -1.77 13.75 -3.24
CA ILE A 98 -2.18 13.56 -1.85
C ILE A 98 -1.44 12.37 -1.23
N VAL A 99 -1.39 11.22 -1.92
CA VAL A 99 -0.67 10.05 -1.38
C VAL A 99 0.83 10.32 -1.24
N ALA A 100 1.43 11.11 -2.13
CA ALA A 100 2.83 11.54 -2.01
C ALA A 100 3.13 12.36 -0.73
N THR A 101 2.10 12.93 -0.08
CA THR A 101 2.25 13.61 1.22
C THR A 101 2.28 12.65 2.42
N THR A 102 2.04 11.35 2.22
CA THR A 102 2.03 10.34 3.29
C THR A 102 3.27 10.40 4.19
N PRO A 103 4.51 10.56 3.69
CA PRO A 103 5.70 10.69 4.54
C PRO A 103 5.64 11.88 5.51
N LEU A 104 4.97 12.98 5.14
CA LEU A 104 4.78 14.13 6.03
C LEU A 104 3.88 13.74 7.21
N PHE A 105 2.77 13.05 6.94
CA PHE A 105 1.90 12.52 7.99
C PHE A 105 2.64 11.47 8.83
N THR A 106 3.38 10.57 8.22
CA THR A 106 4.22 9.60 8.95
C THR A 106 5.19 10.29 9.90
N LEU A 107 5.86 11.35 9.46
CA LEU A 107 6.78 12.14 10.29
C LEU A 107 6.04 12.81 11.45
N LEU A 108 4.90 13.46 11.19
CA LEU A 108 4.09 14.11 12.22
C LEU A 108 3.61 13.10 13.28
N LEU A 109 3.10 11.95 12.84
CA LEU A 109 2.65 10.89 13.73
C LEU A 109 3.80 10.27 14.52
N ALA A 110 4.98 10.10 13.89
CA ALA A 110 6.19 9.67 14.58
C ALA A 110 6.62 10.67 15.67
N PHE A 111 6.56 11.98 15.42
CA PHE A 111 6.84 12.99 16.45
C PHE A 111 5.85 12.95 17.63
N VAL A 112 4.60 12.58 17.40
CA VAL A 112 3.57 12.53 18.45
C VAL A 112 3.66 11.23 19.26
N TRP A 113 3.78 10.08 18.59
CA TRP A 113 3.77 8.76 19.24
C TRP A 113 5.14 8.21 19.59
N LEU A 114 6.16 8.47 18.78
CA LEU A 114 7.53 7.95 18.91
C LEU A 114 8.44 8.93 19.65
N ARG A 115 7.88 9.72 20.58
CA ARG A 115 8.60 10.72 21.40
C ARG A 115 9.73 10.14 22.28
N SER A 116 9.95 8.82 22.27
CA SER A 116 10.84 8.11 23.20
C SER A 116 12.10 7.49 22.60
N GLU A 117 12.38 7.64 21.31
CA GLU A 117 13.70 7.27 20.78
C GLU A 117 14.49 8.54 20.44
N SER A 118 15.36 8.95 21.37
CA SER A 118 16.42 9.90 21.05
C SER A 118 17.27 9.25 19.96
N LEU A 119 17.34 9.89 18.79
CA LEU A 119 18.28 9.57 17.73
C LEU A 119 19.70 9.76 18.28
N GLY A 120 20.27 8.69 18.84
CA GLY A 120 21.66 8.56 19.23
C GLY A 120 22.48 7.90 18.14
#